data_AF-A0A7X1D3Z6-F1
#
_entry.id   AF-A0A7X1D3Z6-F1
#
_cell.length_a   1.000
_cell.length_b   1.000
_cell.length_c   1.000
_cell.angle_alpha   90.00
_cell.angle_beta   90.00
_cell.angle_gamma   90.00
#
_symmetry.space_group_name_H-M   'P 1'
#
loop_
_entity.id
_entity.type
_entity.pdbx_description
1 polymer ?
#
loop_
_entity_poly.entity_id
_entity_poly.type
_entity_poly.pdbx_seq_one_letter_code
_entity_poly.pdbx_strand_id
1 'polypeptide(L)'
;MKKIFVVICTMLLFIGTTSLTGPEMKAATNANVSFDEIYAEAQKHLGKPYQLGGDGPNVFDCSGYTKYVINKVTGINIPRTSSQQYSASDIISKENAKKGDLVFFNYGSGIAHVGIYIGDGKMIDAQDNGVKIDNIYGSGWGEYLVGFGRIINLKDKLGSETYYTLDDTSIRSQKNWDSSVVTTIARGAKVVIDLDSAQGDNDWYKITYGAKTGYMPIKYFSVNPVIKVAYAKDITNLRKLASWDSAVSIEVPKGARVVIQLQTNSGDWYKVEYNGAIGYMPLKYFSDSEVVKTYYAPNAVNLRSTASWNSTVVTTVPLGYAAQVDIQSHQGDWYKVTFQGKTGWIPIQYLTVERFFDSYKADDIINFRAERRWDSDVVGTCAKGATVSVVKNSNINGWVEIMYQGTRGYIPVQYLTEI
;
A
#
# COMPACT_ATOMS: atom_id res chain seq x y z
N MET A 1 8.57 93.18 27.85
CA MET A 1 8.99 93.24 26.43
C MET A 1 9.17 91.81 25.91
N LYS A 2 8.46 91.44 24.81
CA LYS A 2 8.82 90.49 23.73
C LYS A 2 9.31 89.07 24.15
N LYS A 3 8.81 87.90 23.69
CA LYS A 3 7.94 87.38 22.60
C LYS A 3 7.50 85.96 23.03
N ILE A 4 6.22 85.58 22.98
CA ILE A 4 5.56 84.68 21.99
C ILE A 4 6.42 83.52 21.45
N PHE A 5 6.00 82.29 21.77
CA PHE A 5 5.82 81.22 20.77
C PHE A 5 4.56 80.41 21.09
N VAL A 6 3.73 80.25 20.05
CA VAL A 6 2.47 79.51 20.01
C VAL A 6 2.78 78.06 19.67
N VAL A 7 2.16 77.10 20.38
CA VAL A 7 1.90 75.76 19.85
C VAL A 7 0.43 75.45 20.16
N ILE A 8 -0.35 75.36 19.09
CA ILE A 8 -1.74 74.92 19.06
C ILE A 8 -1.74 73.40 19.24
N CYS A 9 -2.36 72.90 20.31
CA CYS A 9 -2.66 71.48 20.48
C CYS A 9 -4.18 71.32 20.46
N THR A 10 -4.70 70.85 19.34
CA THR A 10 -6.11 70.52 19.11
C THR A 10 -6.51 69.33 19.98
N MET A 11 -7.23 69.60 21.07
CA MET A 11 -7.95 68.58 21.84
C MET A 11 -9.16 68.09 21.02
N LEU A 12 -9.04 66.92 20.41
CA LEU A 12 -10.19 66.13 19.97
C LEU A 12 -10.74 65.37 21.18
N LEU A 13 -11.99 65.69 21.56
CA LEU A 13 -12.82 64.83 22.40
C LEU A 13 -13.02 63.49 21.68
N PHE A 14 -12.32 62.46 22.13
CA PHE A 14 -12.70 61.08 21.84
C PHE A 14 -13.66 60.61 22.93
N ILE A 15 -14.97 60.66 22.63
CA ILE A 15 -15.96 59.89 23.38
C ILE A 15 -15.72 58.44 22.96
N GLY A 16 -14.80 57.77 23.66
CA GLY A 16 -14.58 56.34 23.51
C GLY A 16 -15.79 55.61 24.06
N THR A 17 -16.71 55.21 23.19
CA THR A 17 -17.68 54.16 23.48
C THR A 17 -16.89 52.91 23.82
N THR A 18 -16.84 52.52 25.09
CA THR A 18 -16.35 51.20 25.49
C THR A 18 -17.34 50.17 25.01
N SER A 19 -17.15 49.68 23.79
CA SER A 19 -17.76 48.43 23.33
C SER A 19 -17.26 47.33 24.25
N LEU A 20 -18.14 46.84 25.12
CA LEU A 20 -17.94 45.60 25.88
C LEU A 20 -17.97 44.43 24.89
N THR A 21 -16.84 44.15 24.23
CA THR A 21 -16.68 42.93 23.43
C THR A 21 -16.41 41.75 24.38
N GLY A 22 -17.48 41.07 24.80
CA GLY A 22 -17.44 39.66 25.20
C GLY A 22 -17.72 38.78 23.96
N PRO A 23 -17.14 37.57 23.87
CA PRO A 23 -16.62 37.06 22.60
C PRO A 23 -17.67 36.33 21.76
N GLU A 24 -17.83 36.72 20.50
CA GLU A 24 -18.26 35.76 19.48
C GLU A 24 -17.01 35.05 18.95
N MET A 25 -16.70 33.88 19.51
CA MET A 25 -16.22 32.79 18.65
C MET A 25 -17.39 31.82 18.48
N LYS A 26 -17.93 31.74 17.26
CA LYS A 26 -18.47 30.48 16.77
C LYS A 26 -17.30 29.68 16.26
N ALA A 27 -16.93 28.60 16.93
CA ALA A 27 -15.85 27.76 16.43
C ALA A 27 -15.98 26.30 16.84
N ALA A 28 -15.90 25.42 15.85
CA ALA A 28 -15.12 24.21 15.95
C ALA A 28 -13.67 24.52 15.51
N THR A 29 -12.82 24.93 16.45
CA THR A 29 -11.40 25.19 16.15
C THR A 29 -10.63 23.88 16.09
N ASN A 30 -9.86 23.64 15.03
CA ASN A 30 -8.99 22.46 14.95
C ASN A 30 -7.85 22.59 15.97
N ALA A 31 -7.76 21.66 16.90
CA ALA A 31 -6.67 21.57 17.87
C ALA A 31 -5.80 20.35 17.55
N ASN A 32 -4.48 20.53 17.56
CA ASN A 32 -3.53 19.43 17.36
C ASN A 32 -3.33 18.60 18.65
N VAL A 33 -4.43 18.28 19.33
CA VAL A 33 -4.49 17.49 20.57
C VAL A 33 -5.60 16.46 20.46
N SER A 34 -5.43 15.34 21.15
CA SER A 34 -6.38 14.22 21.17
C SER A 34 -7.37 14.32 22.35
N PHE A 35 -8.48 13.57 22.28
CA PHE A 35 -9.39 13.43 23.42
C PHE A 35 -8.71 12.82 24.65
N ASP A 36 -7.79 11.87 24.47
CA ASP A 36 -7.09 11.21 25.58
C ASP A 36 -6.34 12.23 26.45
N GLU A 37 -5.76 13.27 25.85
CA GLU A 37 -5.07 14.35 26.58
C GLU A 37 -6.05 15.23 27.38
N ILE A 38 -7.19 15.58 26.78
CA ILE A 38 -8.28 16.30 27.46
C ILE A 38 -8.79 15.50 28.65
N TYR A 39 -9.06 14.21 28.44
CA TYR A 39 -9.59 13.34 29.47
C TYR A 39 -8.58 13.08 30.58
N ALA A 40 -7.29 12.88 30.25
CA ALA A 40 -6.24 12.73 31.25
C ALA A 40 -6.08 13.97 32.14
N GLU A 41 -6.21 15.19 31.59
CA GLU A 41 -6.23 16.41 32.40
C GLU A 41 -7.50 16.49 33.26
N ALA A 42 -8.66 16.21 32.68
CA ALA A 42 -9.95 16.21 33.37
C ALA A 42 -9.93 15.29 34.61
N GLN A 43 -9.37 14.08 34.47
CA GLN A 43 -9.29 13.08 35.55
C GLN A 43 -8.42 13.50 36.74
N LYS A 44 -7.41 14.37 36.55
CA LYS A 44 -6.56 14.88 37.65
C LYS A 44 -7.33 15.71 38.68
N HIS A 45 -8.59 16.03 38.38
CA HIS A 45 -9.42 16.89 39.21
C HIS A 45 -10.58 16.15 39.86
N LEU A 46 -10.74 14.84 39.63
CA LEU A 46 -11.75 14.02 40.29
C LEU A 46 -11.71 14.20 41.82
N GLY A 47 -12.88 14.41 42.42
CA GLY A 47 -13.06 14.63 43.85
C GLY A 47 -12.79 16.06 44.33
N LYS A 48 -12.32 16.98 43.48
CA LYS A 48 -12.14 18.38 43.90
C LYS A 48 -13.49 19.05 44.17
N PRO A 49 -13.58 19.92 45.19
CA PRO A 49 -14.84 20.50 45.64
C PRO A 49 -15.45 21.46 44.61
N TYR A 50 -16.76 21.61 44.71
CA TYR A 50 -17.52 22.57 43.91
C TYR A 50 -17.78 23.86 44.65
N GLN A 51 -17.67 24.97 43.93
CA GLN A 51 -18.11 26.29 44.38
C GLN A 51 -18.52 27.11 43.17
N LEU A 52 -19.73 27.68 43.20
CA LEU A 52 -20.18 28.62 42.17
C LEU A 52 -19.16 29.75 41.99
N GLY A 53 -18.71 29.97 40.76
CA GLY A 53 -17.65 30.95 40.47
C GLY A 53 -16.23 30.37 40.48
N GLY A 54 -16.02 29.13 40.91
CA GLY A 54 -14.71 28.48 40.88
C GLY A 54 -14.17 28.23 39.46
N ASP A 55 -12.91 28.58 39.20
CA ASP A 55 -12.26 28.36 37.89
C ASP A 55 -10.93 27.58 37.97
N GLY A 56 -10.68 26.95 39.13
CA GLY A 56 -9.55 26.06 39.35
C GLY A 56 -8.32 26.69 40.05
N PRO A 57 -7.24 25.90 40.20
CA PRO A 57 -7.23 24.45 40.04
C PRO A 57 -7.79 23.70 41.25
N ASN A 58 -8.05 24.37 42.38
CA ASN A 58 -8.38 23.68 43.64
C ASN A 58 -9.89 23.54 43.88
N VAL A 59 -10.69 24.42 43.28
CA VAL A 59 -12.15 24.47 43.42
C VAL A 59 -12.74 24.86 42.07
N PHE A 60 -13.85 24.26 41.67
CA PHE A 60 -14.46 24.48 40.36
C PHE A 60 -15.98 24.72 40.44
N ASP A 61 -16.52 25.52 39.52
CA ASP A 61 -17.89 25.30 39.04
C ASP A 61 -17.89 24.54 37.71
N CYS A 62 -19.07 24.17 37.20
CA CYS A 62 -19.21 23.36 36.00
C CYS A 62 -18.51 23.97 34.78
N SER A 63 -18.78 25.25 34.51
CA SER A 63 -18.20 25.98 33.38
C SER A 63 -16.74 26.40 33.58
N GLY A 64 -16.31 26.64 34.82
CA GLY A 64 -14.93 26.89 35.18
C GLY A 64 -14.07 25.64 35.02
N TYR A 65 -14.62 24.47 35.34
CA TYR A 65 -13.98 23.18 35.12
C TYR A 65 -13.72 22.89 33.64
N THR A 66 -14.76 22.96 32.80
CA THR A 66 -14.62 22.73 31.35
C THR A 66 -13.63 23.71 30.72
N LYS A 67 -13.72 24.99 31.11
CA LYS A 67 -12.80 26.04 30.67
C LYS A 67 -11.36 25.74 31.07
N TYR A 68 -11.12 25.37 32.32
CA TYR A 68 -9.79 25.07 32.83
C TYR A 68 -9.16 23.90 32.07
N VAL A 69 -9.87 22.77 31.95
CA VAL A 69 -9.37 21.56 31.29
C VAL A 69 -9.02 21.84 29.83
N ILE A 70 -9.95 22.48 29.09
CA ILE A 70 -9.73 22.80 27.68
C ILE A 70 -8.55 23.76 27.53
N ASN A 71 -8.48 24.83 28.33
CA ASN A 71 -7.39 25.79 28.24
C ASN A 71 -6.04 25.16 28.58
N LYS A 72 -5.99 24.29 29.59
CA LYS A 72 -4.74 23.68 30.06
C LYS A 72 -4.10 22.78 29.00
N VAL A 73 -4.92 22.08 28.22
CA VAL A 73 -4.45 21.14 27.18
C VAL A 73 -4.26 21.83 25.83
N THR A 74 -5.18 22.73 25.46
CA THR A 74 -5.23 23.30 24.09
C THR A 74 -4.69 24.73 24.00
N GLY A 75 -4.58 25.44 25.13
CA GLY A 75 -4.35 26.89 25.16
C GLY A 75 -5.58 27.73 24.80
N ILE A 76 -6.68 27.13 24.35
CA ILE A 76 -7.90 27.83 23.92
C ILE A 76 -8.67 28.31 25.16
N ASN A 77 -9.04 29.58 25.17
CA ASN A 77 -9.83 30.16 26.25
C ASN A 77 -11.30 30.21 25.83
N ILE A 78 -12.14 29.38 26.44
CA ILE A 78 -13.58 29.35 26.17
C ILE A 78 -14.35 30.28 27.14
N PRO A 79 -15.60 30.67 26.82
CA PRO A 79 -16.38 31.57 27.67
C PRO A 79 -16.59 31.06 29.10
N ARG A 80 -16.86 31.99 30.03
CA ARG A 80 -16.84 31.69 31.47
C ARG A 80 -18.07 30.93 31.93
N THR A 81 -19.24 31.19 31.39
CA THR A 81 -20.50 30.60 31.87
C THR A 81 -20.97 29.48 30.95
N SER A 82 -21.71 28.52 31.49
CA SER A 82 -22.29 27.39 30.73
C SER A 82 -23.18 27.88 29.58
N SER A 83 -24.00 28.91 29.81
CA SER A 83 -24.81 29.56 28.77
C SER A 83 -23.95 30.18 27.65
N GLN A 84 -22.86 30.85 27.99
CA GLN A 84 -21.97 31.42 26.97
C GLN A 84 -21.19 30.33 26.21
N GLN A 85 -20.78 29.26 26.89
CA GLN A 85 -20.14 28.11 26.24
C GLN A 85 -21.10 27.42 25.27
N TYR A 86 -22.37 27.28 25.63
CA TYR A 86 -23.41 26.75 24.74
C TYR A 86 -23.56 27.62 23.49
N SER A 87 -23.73 28.94 23.66
CA SER A 87 -23.87 29.88 22.54
C SER A 87 -22.64 29.96 21.63
N ALA A 88 -21.44 29.68 22.16
CA ALA A 88 -20.19 29.66 21.43
C ALA A 88 -19.90 28.32 20.72
N SER A 89 -20.65 27.27 21.05
CA SER A 89 -20.44 25.92 20.49
C SER A 89 -21.24 25.70 19.21
N ASP A 90 -20.73 24.82 18.34
CA ASP A 90 -21.56 24.21 17.29
C ASP A 90 -22.45 23.15 17.93
N ILE A 91 -23.77 23.33 17.87
CA ILE A 91 -24.71 22.41 18.53
C ILE A 91 -24.78 21.10 17.75
N ILE A 92 -24.53 20.00 18.46
CA ILE A 92 -24.41 18.64 17.93
C ILE A 92 -25.59 17.79 18.42
N SER A 93 -26.18 17.00 17.52
CA SER A 93 -27.19 16.01 17.90
C SER A 93 -26.57 14.87 18.70
N LYS A 94 -27.37 14.18 19.50
CA LYS A 94 -26.91 13.05 20.33
C LYS A 94 -26.16 11.98 19.52
N GLU A 95 -26.62 11.70 18.30
CA GLU A 95 -26.06 10.68 17.41
C GLU A 95 -24.69 11.09 16.85
N ASN A 96 -24.42 12.39 16.80
CA ASN A 96 -23.18 12.95 16.26
C ASN A 96 -22.21 13.41 17.35
N ALA A 97 -22.58 13.24 18.62
CA ALA A 97 -21.77 13.60 19.77
C ALA A 97 -20.50 12.73 19.80
N LYS A 98 -19.35 13.39 19.88
CA LYS A 98 -18.02 12.77 19.98
C LYS A 98 -17.42 13.05 21.35
N LYS A 99 -16.55 12.14 21.80
CA LYS A 99 -15.77 12.35 23.01
C LYS A 99 -15.02 13.69 22.93
N GLY A 100 -15.12 14.50 23.99
CA GLY A 100 -14.56 15.85 24.04
C GLY A 100 -15.57 16.97 23.73
N ASP A 101 -16.74 16.65 23.16
CA ASP A 101 -17.83 17.61 23.07
C ASP A 101 -18.30 18.01 24.47
N LEU A 102 -18.82 19.23 24.62
CA LEU A 102 -19.49 19.66 25.83
C LEU A 102 -20.94 19.15 25.84
N VAL A 103 -21.47 18.81 27.00
CA VAL A 103 -22.88 18.43 27.20
C VAL A 103 -23.56 19.44 28.11
N PHE A 104 -24.75 19.90 27.74
CA PHE A 104 -25.43 21.03 28.37
C PHE A 104 -26.82 20.67 28.90
N PHE A 105 -27.17 21.25 30.05
CA PHE A 105 -28.45 20.99 30.73
C PHE A 105 -29.16 22.28 31.15
N ASN A 106 -30.50 22.24 31.17
CA ASN A 106 -31.38 23.36 31.52
C ASN A 106 -32.38 22.96 32.60
N TYR A 107 -32.36 23.67 33.73
CA TYR A 107 -33.22 23.43 34.90
C TYR A 107 -34.47 24.34 34.95
N GLY A 108 -34.84 24.98 33.83
CA GLY A 108 -36.08 25.74 33.66
C GLY A 108 -35.90 27.19 33.18
N SER A 109 -34.76 27.83 33.46
CA SER A 109 -34.51 29.25 33.13
C SER A 109 -33.36 29.48 32.15
N GLY A 110 -32.93 28.44 31.43
CA GLY A 110 -31.80 28.48 30.49
C GLY A 110 -30.70 27.48 30.85
N ILE A 111 -29.60 27.49 30.09
CA ILE A 111 -28.47 26.58 30.33
C ILE A 111 -27.88 26.84 31.71
N ALA A 112 -27.98 25.83 32.58
CA ALA A 112 -27.61 25.90 33.99
C ALA A 112 -26.39 25.05 34.30
N HIS A 113 -26.08 24.03 33.49
CA HIS A 113 -24.95 23.12 33.73
C HIS A 113 -24.23 22.72 32.45
N VAL A 114 -22.96 22.34 32.59
CA VAL A 114 -22.12 21.84 31.50
C VAL A 114 -21.12 20.79 32.00
N GLY A 115 -20.86 19.77 31.19
CA GLY A 115 -19.80 18.78 31.41
C GLY A 115 -19.05 18.46 30.12
N ILE A 116 -17.98 17.67 30.20
CA ILE A 116 -17.25 17.14 29.04
C ILE A 116 -17.77 15.72 28.76
N TYR A 117 -18.26 15.47 27.55
CA TYR A 117 -18.71 14.14 27.12
C TYR A 117 -17.51 13.21 26.93
N ILE A 118 -17.54 12.04 27.58
CA ILE A 118 -16.43 11.07 27.57
C ILE A 118 -16.77 9.77 26.83
N GLY A 119 -17.94 9.73 26.17
CA GLY A 119 -18.47 8.56 25.48
C GLY A 119 -19.35 7.70 26.38
N ASP A 120 -19.94 6.65 25.79
CA ASP A 120 -20.78 5.66 26.47
C ASP A 120 -21.92 6.28 27.31
N GLY A 121 -22.44 7.44 26.87
CA GLY A 121 -23.49 8.17 27.58
C GLY A 121 -23.04 8.79 28.91
N LYS A 122 -21.73 8.99 29.12
CA LYS A 122 -21.17 9.56 30.35
C LYS A 122 -20.52 10.91 30.11
N MET A 123 -20.50 11.72 31.16
CA MET A 123 -19.74 12.97 31.21
C MET A 123 -18.82 13.01 32.42
N ILE A 124 -17.77 13.81 32.34
CA ILE A 124 -17.02 14.28 33.51
C ILE A 124 -17.34 15.76 33.72
N ASP A 125 -17.72 16.12 34.94
CA ASP A 125 -18.26 17.44 35.27
C ASP A 125 -17.92 17.85 36.71
N ALA A 126 -18.23 19.10 37.07
CA ALA A 126 -18.13 19.60 38.44
C ALA A 126 -19.52 20.06 38.92
N GLN A 127 -20.00 19.50 40.02
CA GLN A 127 -21.32 19.77 40.61
C GLN A 127 -21.24 19.74 42.15
N ASP A 128 -22.34 19.95 42.89
CA ASP A 128 -22.34 20.13 44.37
C ASP A 128 -21.49 19.15 45.19
N ASN A 129 -21.34 17.89 44.76
CA ASN A 129 -20.51 16.86 45.40
C ASN A 129 -19.10 16.70 44.78
N GLY A 130 -18.64 17.71 44.05
CA GLY A 130 -17.31 17.81 43.45
C GLY A 130 -17.22 17.37 42.00
N VAL A 131 -15.99 17.23 41.50
CA VAL A 131 -15.70 16.74 40.15
C VAL A 131 -15.88 15.23 40.10
N LYS A 132 -16.73 14.73 39.21
CA LYS A 132 -17.05 13.30 39.11
C LYS A 132 -17.47 12.91 37.69
N ILE A 133 -17.69 11.61 37.50
CA ILE A 133 -18.23 11.04 36.27
C ILE A 133 -19.69 10.68 36.52
N ASP A 134 -20.57 11.13 35.63
CA ASP A 134 -22.00 10.86 35.68
C ASP A 134 -22.54 10.24 34.40
N ASN A 135 -23.64 9.50 34.54
CA ASN A 135 -24.42 8.99 33.41
C ASN A 135 -25.42 10.06 32.97
N ILE A 136 -25.28 10.54 31.74
CA ILE A 136 -26.10 11.60 31.14
C ILE A 136 -27.56 11.15 31.02
N TYR A 137 -27.80 9.87 30.75
CA TYR A 137 -29.13 9.32 30.51
C TYR A 137 -29.72 8.61 31.75
N GLY A 138 -29.05 8.74 32.92
CA GLY A 138 -29.58 8.25 34.19
C GLY A 138 -30.69 9.13 34.75
N SER A 139 -31.37 8.66 35.80
CA SER A 139 -32.39 9.43 36.52
C SER A 139 -31.82 10.76 37.02
N GLY A 140 -32.47 11.87 36.68
CA GLY A 140 -32.06 13.22 37.09
C GLY A 140 -31.38 14.04 35.99
N TRP A 141 -30.45 13.47 35.21
CA TRP A 141 -29.76 14.22 34.15
C TRP A 141 -30.51 14.23 32.82
N GLY A 142 -31.08 13.08 32.43
CA GLY A 142 -31.69 12.91 31.11
C GLY A 142 -32.88 13.84 30.86
N GLU A 143 -33.61 14.23 31.90
CA GLU A 143 -34.78 15.12 31.83
C GLU A 143 -34.40 16.57 31.51
N TYR A 144 -33.20 16.99 31.88
CA TYR A 144 -32.71 18.36 31.69
C TYR A 144 -31.74 18.49 30.51
N LEU A 145 -31.44 17.39 29.82
CA LEU A 145 -30.50 17.37 28.70
C LEU A 145 -31.00 18.27 27.56
N VAL A 146 -30.22 19.29 27.23
CA VAL A 146 -30.50 20.15 26.07
C VAL A 146 -29.83 19.61 24.82
N GLY A 147 -28.58 19.17 24.95
CA GLY A 147 -27.81 18.66 23.83
C GLY A 147 -26.31 18.76 24.04
N PHE A 148 -25.58 18.53 22.96
CA PHE A 148 -24.12 18.57 22.92
C PHE A 148 -23.65 19.80 22.14
N GLY A 149 -22.48 20.31 22.45
CA GLY A 149 -21.85 21.40 21.71
C GLY A 149 -20.37 21.12 21.49
N ARG A 150 -19.94 21.25 20.24
CA ARG A 150 -18.53 21.12 19.86
C ARG A 150 -17.88 22.50 19.84
N ILE A 151 -16.85 22.66 20.66
CA ILE A 151 -16.07 23.91 20.78
C ILE A 151 -14.65 23.78 20.20
N ILE A 152 -14.18 22.55 20.02
CA ILE A 152 -12.89 22.19 19.41
C ILE A 152 -13.04 20.91 18.59
N ASN A 153 -12.40 20.87 17.43
CA ASN A 153 -12.19 19.65 16.65
C ASN A 153 -10.88 19.03 17.08
N LEU A 154 -10.97 17.94 17.86
CA LEU A 154 -9.82 17.18 18.33
C LEU A 154 -9.25 16.31 17.21
N LYS A 155 -7.94 16.06 17.24
CA LYS A 155 -7.28 15.11 16.33
C LYS A 155 -7.78 13.70 16.64
N ASP A 156 -8.22 12.99 15.60
CA ASP A 156 -8.51 11.56 15.69
C ASP A 156 -7.22 10.79 15.98
N LYS A 157 -7.27 9.89 16.95
CA LYS A 157 -6.16 8.98 17.24
C LYS A 157 -6.04 7.99 16.09
N LEU A 158 -4.94 8.07 15.33
CA LEU A 158 -4.69 7.15 14.22
C LEU A 158 -4.20 5.80 14.72
N GLY A 159 -3.64 5.75 15.93
CA GLY A 159 -3.18 4.53 16.57
C GLY A 159 -1.92 3.99 15.90
N SER A 160 -1.80 2.66 15.88
CA SER A 160 -0.67 2.00 15.25
C SER A 160 -1.15 1.06 14.15
N GLU A 161 -0.44 1.07 13.04
CA GLU A 161 -0.75 0.25 11.88
C GLU A 161 0.45 -0.61 11.46
N THR A 162 0.15 -1.69 10.74
CA THR A 162 1.16 -2.57 10.16
C THR A 162 1.64 -1.99 8.84
N TYR A 163 2.96 -1.94 8.66
CA TYR A 163 3.62 -1.56 7.41
C TYR A 163 4.73 -2.56 7.05
N TYR A 164 5.24 -2.44 5.82
CA TYR A 164 6.34 -3.22 5.27
C TYR A 164 7.46 -2.33 4.78
N THR A 165 8.70 -2.67 5.10
CA THR A 165 9.88 -1.95 4.58
C THR A 165 9.99 -2.10 3.07
N LEU A 166 10.18 -0.99 2.36
CA LEU A 166 10.35 -1.00 0.89
C LEU A 166 11.76 -1.44 0.47
N ASP A 167 12.75 -1.26 1.35
CA ASP A 167 14.14 -1.67 1.19
C ASP A 167 14.76 -2.01 2.55
N ASP A 168 16.03 -2.44 2.58
CA ASP A 168 16.79 -2.58 3.82
C ASP A 168 16.85 -1.24 4.55
N THR A 169 16.20 -1.18 5.72
CA THR A 169 15.85 0.06 6.40
C THR A 169 16.42 0.10 7.80
N SER A 170 17.30 1.08 8.07
CA SER A 170 17.90 1.28 9.38
C SER A 170 17.07 2.25 10.23
N ILE A 171 16.40 1.73 11.26
CA ILE A 171 15.68 2.55 12.24
C ILE A 171 16.66 3.15 13.26
N ARG A 172 16.39 4.38 13.70
CA ARG A 172 17.33 5.19 14.48
C ARG A 172 16.86 5.48 15.89
N SER A 173 17.78 5.81 16.79
CA SER A 173 17.46 6.07 18.19
C SER A 173 16.73 7.40 18.42
N GLN A 174 16.87 8.35 17.49
CA GLN A 174 16.15 9.63 17.50
C GLN A 174 15.60 9.97 16.10
N LYS A 175 14.72 10.99 16.04
CA LYS A 175 14.07 11.48 14.80
C LYS A 175 15.00 12.33 13.92
N ASN A 176 16.22 11.85 13.68
CA ASN A 176 17.21 12.51 12.83
C ASN A 176 18.21 11.50 12.27
N TRP A 177 18.83 11.86 11.16
CA TRP A 177 19.78 11.00 10.43
C TRP A 177 21.13 10.82 11.12
N ASP A 178 21.49 11.68 12.07
CA ASP A 178 22.80 11.66 12.74
C ASP A 178 22.81 10.74 13.97
N SER A 179 21.64 10.36 14.46
CA SER A 179 21.50 9.47 15.61
C SER A 179 21.89 8.03 15.30
N SER A 180 22.27 7.30 16.35
CA SER A 180 22.71 5.90 16.25
C SER A 180 21.64 4.99 15.64
N VAL A 181 22.08 4.05 14.80
CA VAL A 181 21.22 3.01 14.25
C VAL A 181 20.88 2.01 15.36
N VAL A 182 19.59 1.78 15.59
CA VAL A 182 19.11 0.77 16.55
C VAL A 182 19.20 -0.62 15.94
N THR A 183 18.75 -0.77 14.69
CA THR A 183 18.86 -1.99 13.90
C THR A 183 18.57 -1.70 12.43
N THR A 184 19.08 -2.56 11.55
CA THR A 184 18.64 -2.64 10.15
C THR A 184 17.55 -3.70 10.04
N ILE A 185 16.49 -3.35 9.33
CA ILE A 185 15.30 -4.17 9.07
C ILE A 185 15.36 -4.55 7.60
N ALA A 186 15.35 -5.85 7.29
CA ALA A 186 15.43 -6.32 5.91
C ALA A 186 14.23 -5.83 5.09
N ARG A 187 14.42 -5.64 3.78
CA ARG A 187 13.35 -5.34 2.83
C ARG A 187 12.18 -6.31 2.93
N GLY A 188 10.96 -5.77 2.91
CA GLY A 188 9.70 -6.52 2.96
C GLY A 188 9.30 -6.99 4.37
N ALA A 189 10.10 -6.71 5.39
CA ALA A 189 9.79 -7.09 6.77
C ALA A 189 8.64 -6.27 7.33
N LYS A 190 7.84 -6.91 8.16
CA LYS A 190 6.68 -6.31 8.85
C LYS A 190 7.14 -5.46 10.03
N VAL A 191 6.62 -4.25 10.14
CA VAL A 191 6.82 -3.35 11.28
C VAL A 191 5.48 -2.81 11.76
N VAL A 192 5.43 -2.35 13.00
CA VAL A 192 4.31 -1.57 13.53
C VAL A 192 4.75 -0.11 13.58
N ILE A 193 3.97 0.78 12.98
CA ILE A 193 4.22 2.22 12.98
C ILE A 193 3.16 2.88 13.85
N ASP A 194 3.60 3.65 14.83
CA ASP A 194 2.73 4.50 15.64
C ASP A 194 2.44 5.80 14.86
N LEU A 195 1.27 5.89 14.25
CA LEU A 195 0.87 7.01 13.39
C LEU A 195 0.64 8.31 14.18
N ASP A 196 0.45 8.21 15.50
CA ASP A 196 0.33 9.37 16.38
C ASP A 196 1.70 9.93 16.79
N SER A 197 2.79 9.19 16.57
CA SER A 197 4.13 9.59 16.99
C SER A 197 4.83 10.65 16.10
N ALA A 198 4.21 11.02 14.98
CA ALA A 198 4.74 12.02 14.06
C ALA A 198 4.96 13.37 14.76
N GLN A 199 6.13 14.00 14.56
CA GLN A 199 6.40 15.37 15.00
C GLN A 199 7.21 16.13 13.95
N GLY A 200 6.75 17.34 13.62
CA GLY A 200 7.44 18.29 12.74
C GLY A 200 7.42 17.91 11.26
N ASP A 201 8.04 18.75 10.43
CA ASP A 201 7.98 18.71 8.95
C ASP A 201 8.63 17.48 8.28
N ASN A 202 9.28 16.59 9.04
CA ASN A 202 10.10 15.51 8.50
C ASN A 202 9.46 14.11 8.56
N ASP A 203 8.18 14.00 8.95
CA ASP A 203 7.40 12.75 8.90
C ASP A 203 8.12 11.54 9.53
N TRP A 204 8.84 11.73 10.65
CA TRP A 204 9.47 10.64 11.39
C TRP A 204 8.47 9.98 12.32
N TYR A 205 8.32 8.68 12.16
CA TYR A 205 7.43 7.88 12.99
C TYR A 205 8.24 6.92 13.85
N LYS A 206 7.69 6.59 15.01
CA LYS A 206 8.16 5.54 15.88
C LYS A 206 7.79 4.19 15.25
N ILE A 207 8.81 3.39 15.01
CA ILE A 207 8.75 2.09 14.35
C ILE A 207 9.11 1.03 15.38
N THR A 208 8.26 0.02 15.51
CA THR A 208 8.51 -1.16 16.32
C THR A 208 8.72 -2.38 15.44
N TYR A 209 9.85 -3.06 15.65
CA TYR A 209 10.25 -4.29 14.95
C TYR A 209 10.73 -5.33 15.96
N GLY A 210 9.91 -6.37 16.19
CA GLY A 210 10.13 -7.30 17.30
C GLY A 210 10.13 -6.55 18.64
N ALA A 211 11.16 -6.76 19.45
CA ALA A 211 11.36 -6.05 20.71
C ALA A 211 12.07 -4.68 20.56
N LYS A 212 12.50 -4.31 19.36
CA LYS A 212 13.26 -3.09 19.10
C LYS A 212 12.33 -1.96 18.67
N THR A 213 12.62 -0.75 19.14
CA THR A 213 11.90 0.46 18.75
C THR A 213 12.89 1.54 18.37
N GLY A 214 12.58 2.27 17.29
CA GLY A 214 13.36 3.39 16.79
C GLY A 214 12.50 4.32 15.95
N TYR A 215 13.12 5.19 15.18
CA TYR A 215 12.43 6.16 14.35
C TYR A 215 12.91 6.08 12.91
N MET A 216 12.00 6.30 11.97
CA MET A 216 12.30 6.38 10.53
C MET A 216 11.17 7.12 9.79
N PRO A 217 11.45 7.83 8.68
CA PRO A 217 10.40 8.44 7.88
C PRO A 217 9.45 7.43 7.24
N ILE A 218 8.15 7.75 7.17
CA ILE A 218 7.12 6.80 6.68
C ILE A 218 7.29 6.40 5.21
N LYS A 219 7.93 7.23 4.39
CA LYS A 219 8.19 6.96 2.96
C LYS A 219 9.00 5.70 2.67
N TYR A 220 9.70 5.15 3.66
CA TYR A 220 10.45 3.90 3.54
C TYR A 220 9.58 2.67 3.78
N PHE A 221 8.28 2.89 3.98
CA PHE A 221 7.32 1.86 4.33
C PHE A 221 6.09 1.92 3.44
N SER A 222 5.41 0.79 3.30
CA SER A 222 4.12 0.68 2.61
C SER A 222 3.14 -0.14 3.42
N VAL A 223 1.86 0.22 3.35
CA VAL A 223 0.76 -0.62 3.85
C VAL A 223 0.58 -1.88 3.01
N ASN A 224 1.07 -1.87 1.76
CA ASN A 224 0.91 -2.96 0.83
C ASN A 224 2.09 -3.94 0.87
N PRO A 225 1.82 -5.22 0.61
CA PRO A 225 2.84 -6.22 0.45
C PRO A 225 3.92 -5.94 -0.58
N VAL A 226 5.20 -6.11 -0.20
CA VAL A 226 6.30 -6.18 -1.17
C VAL A 226 6.29 -7.56 -1.83
N ILE A 227 5.98 -7.59 -3.12
CA ILE A 227 6.00 -8.78 -3.96
C ILE A 227 7.28 -8.81 -4.81
N LYS A 228 7.85 -10.01 -4.99
CA LYS A 228 9.01 -10.25 -5.85
C LYS A 228 8.65 -11.20 -6.98
N VAL A 229 8.99 -10.83 -8.22
CA VAL A 229 8.94 -11.76 -9.35
C VAL A 229 10.28 -12.46 -9.46
N ALA A 230 10.27 -13.78 -9.60
CA ALA A 230 11.49 -14.59 -9.73
C ALA A 230 11.22 -15.84 -10.58
N TYR A 231 12.28 -16.59 -10.89
CA TYR A 231 12.23 -17.78 -11.73
C TYR A 231 12.77 -19.00 -10.98
N ALA A 232 12.08 -20.14 -11.06
CA ALA A 232 12.55 -21.36 -10.41
C ALA A 232 13.89 -21.84 -11.02
N LYS A 233 14.91 -22.08 -10.19
CA LYS A 233 16.24 -22.55 -10.66
C LYS A 233 16.22 -24.00 -11.11
N ASP A 234 15.31 -24.79 -10.55
CA ASP A 234 15.07 -26.19 -10.90
C ASP A 234 13.60 -26.54 -10.67
N ILE A 235 13.22 -27.79 -10.93
CA ILE A 235 11.91 -28.34 -10.52
C ILE A 235 11.77 -28.16 -9.01
N THR A 236 10.75 -27.40 -8.59
CA THR A 236 10.62 -26.89 -7.23
C THR A 236 9.24 -27.22 -6.66
N ASN A 237 9.20 -28.05 -5.62
CA ASN A 237 7.96 -28.50 -4.97
C ASN A 237 7.48 -27.51 -3.90
N LEU A 238 6.61 -26.57 -4.24
CA LEU A 238 6.02 -25.66 -3.25
C LEU A 238 5.24 -26.46 -2.21
N ARG A 239 5.49 -26.23 -0.93
CA ARG A 239 4.89 -27.00 0.19
C ARG A 239 3.62 -26.33 0.70
N LYS A 240 2.65 -27.08 1.22
CA LYS A 240 1.42 -26.49 1.82
C LYS A 240 1.71 -25.67 3.08
N LEU A 241 2.71 -26.05 3.87
CA LEU A 241 3.22 -25.33 5.04
C LEU A 241 4.72 -25.05 4.87
N ALA A 242 5.24 -24.11 5.64
CA ALA A 242 6.65 -23.75 5.69
C ALA A 242 7.53 -24.82 6.39
N SER A 243 7.51 -26.04 5.86
CA SER A 243 8.25 -27.19 6.36
C SER A 243 8.53 -28.18 5.22
N TRP A 244 9.71 -28.82 5.27
CA TRP A 244 10.09 -29.87 4.33
C TRP A 244 9.21 -31.13 4.44
N ASP A 245 8.63 -31.37 5.61
CA ASP A 245 7.79 -32.55 5.87
C ASP A 245 6.33 -32.33 5.43
N SER A 246 5.97 -31.09 5.08
CA SER A 246 4.63 -30.78 4.58
C SER A 246 4.38 -31.42 3.22
N ALA A 247 3.12 -31.78 2.97
CA ALA A 247 2.65 -32.15 1.64
C ALA A 247 3.01 -31.08 0.60
N VAL A 248 3.29 -31.54 -0.63
CA VAL A 248 3.47 -30.67 -1.80
C VAL A 248 2.12 -30.07 -2.18
N SER A 249 2.10 -28.75 -2.38
CA SER A 249 0.97 -27.99 -2.91
C SER A 249 0.95 -28.06 -4.42
N ILE A 250 2.06 -27.70 -5.06
CA ILE A 250 2.26 -27.76 -6.51
C ILE A 250 3.74 -27.90 -6.84
N GLU A 251 4.05 -28.61 -7.94
CA GLU A 251 5.38 -28.64 -8.53
C GLU A 251 5.53 -27.49 -9.53
N VAL A 252 6.57 -26.68 -9.36
CA VAL A 252 6.91 -25.55 -10.24
C VAL A 252 8.02 -26.01 -11.19
N PRO A 253 7.80 -26.01 -12.52
CA PRO A 253 8.82 -26.39 -13.48
C PRO A 253 10.03 -25.45 -13.42
N LYS A 254 11.22 -25.97 -13.76
CA LYS A 254 12.43 -25.15 -13.92
C LYS A 254 12.18 -24.00 -14.90
N GLY A 255 12.63 -22.80 -14.51
CA GLY A 255 12.48 -21.57 -15.29
C GLY A 255 11.10 -20.93 -15.22
N ALA A 256 10.13 -21.55 -14.55
CA ALA A 256 8.80 -20.96 -14.41
C ALA A 256 8.85 -19.67 -13.59
N ARG A 257 8.13 -18.66 -14.07
CA ARG A 257 7.94 -17.36 -13.40
C ARG A 257 6.99 -17.54 -12.22
N VAL A 258 7.39 -17.06 -11.04
CA VAL A 258 6.60 -17.08 -9.81
C VAL A 258 6.49 -15.70 -9.19
N VAL A 259 5.46 -15.51 -8.36
CA VAL A 259 5.31 -14.33 -7.51
C VAL A 259 5.55 -14.74 -6.07
N ILE A 260 6.46 -14.06 -5.39
CA ILE A 260 6.86 -14.37 -4.02
C ILE A 260 6.38 -13.24 -3.12
N GLN A 261 5.61 -13.58 -2.11
CA GLN A 261 5.13 -12.63 -1.10
C GLN A 261 6.18 -12.53 0.01
N LEU A 262 7.02 -11.49 -0.02
CA LEU A 262 8.13 -11.33 0.95
C LEU A 262 7.64 -11.16 2.40
N GLN A 263 6.34 -10.89 2.57
CA GLN A 263 5.59 -10.73 3.83
C GLN A 263 5.44 -11.98 4.69
N THR A 264 5.43 -13.13 4.02
CA THR A 264 4.76 -14.34 4.53
C THR A 264 5.77 -15.34 5.05
N ASN A 265 6.91 -14.82 5.51
CA ASN A 265 8.02 -15.67 5.83
C ASN A 265 7.80 -16.39 7.16
N SER A 266 8.15 -17.67 7.18
CA SER A 266 8.23 -18.48 8.39
C SER A 266 9.62 -19.08 8.43
N GLY A 267 10.55 -18.40 9.11
CA GLY A 267 11.99 -18.63 8.95
C GLY A 267 12.45 -18.22 7.54
N ASP A 268 13.12 -19.14 6.84
CA ASP A 268 13.62 -18.94 5.47
C ASP A 268 12.58 -19.24 4.37
N TRP A 269 11.37 -19.66 4.74
CA TRP A 269 10.32 -20.06 3.81
C TRP A 269 9.43 -18.89 3.47
N TYR A 270 9.08 -18.72 2.20
CA TYR A 270 8.20 -17.65 1.73
C TYR A 270 7.00 -18.24 1.03
N LYS A 271 5.84 -17.58 1.11
CA LYS A 271 4.68 -17.93 0.28
C LYS A 271 4.98 -17.54 -1.15
N VAL A 272 4.88 -18.52 -2.03
CA VAL A 272 5.11 -18.44 -3.46
C VAL A 272 3.82 -18.80 -4.16
N GLU A 273 3.48 -18.02 -5.17
CA GLU A 273 2.34 -18.23 -6.03
C GLU A 273 2.82 -18.59 -7.44
N TYR A 274 2.25 -19.66 -7.97
CA TYR A 274 2.47 -20.13 -9.33
C TYR A 274 1.14 -20.62 -9.93
N ASN A 275 0.74 -20.04 -11.07
CA ASN A 275 -0.51 -20.36 -11.76
C ASN A 275 -1.75 -20.38 -10.83
N GLY A 276 -1.83 -19.43 -9.90
CA GLY A 276 -2.92 -19.32 -8.91
C GLY A 276 -2.85 -20.33 -7.76
N ALA A 277 -1.96 -21.31 -7.81
CA ALA A 277 -1.67 -22.18 -6.68
C ALA A 277 -0.65 -21.52 -5.73
N ILE A 278 -0.87 -21.73 -4.44
CA ILE A 278 -0.08 -21.14 -3.37
C ILE A 278 0.64 -22.24 -2.61
N GLY A 279 1.91 -22.05 -2.33
CA GLY A 279 2.67 -22.86 -1.39
C GLY A 279 3.84 -22.10 -0.80
N TYR A 280 4.73 -22.80 -0.11
CA TYR A 280 5.88 -22.24 0.59
C TYR A 280 7.18 -22.82 0.04
N MET A 281 8.20 -21.99 -0.14
CA MET A 281 9.55 -22.41 -0.52
C MET A 281 10.60 -21.35 -0.14
N PRO A 282 11.85 -21.73 0.21
CA PRO A 282 12.91 -20.74 0.45
C PRO A 282 13.40 -20.01 -0.80
N LEU A 283 13.81 -18.74 -0.62
CA LEU A 283 14.25 -17.87 -1.73
C LEU A 283 15.42 -18.42 -2.55
N LYS A 284 16.31 -19.21 -1.94
CA LYS A 284 17.52 -19.73 -2.60
C LYS A 284 17.22 -20.57 -3.86
N TYR A 285 16.02 -21.15 -3.96
CA TYR A 285 15.56 -21.94 -5.10
C TYR A 285 15.07 -21.09 -6.29
N PHE A 286 15.06 -19.76 -6.14
CA PHE A 286 14.65 -18.84 -7.18
C PHE A 286 15.79 -17.93 -7.63
N SER A 287 15.72 -17.50 -8.88
CA SER A 287 16.65 -16.60 -9.57
C SER A 287 15.93 -15.30 -9.93
N ASP A 288 16.65 -14.18 -9.86
CA ASP A 288 16.13 -12.85 -10.23
C ASP A 288 16.10 -12.66 -11.75
N SER A 289 16.89 -13.45 -12.47
CA SER A 289 16.93 -13.51 -13.93
C SER A 289 16.31 -14.81 -14.44
N GLU A 290 15.81 -14.77 -15.67
CA GLU A 290 15.33 -15.95 -16.38
C GLU A 290 16.37 -17.07 -16.37
N VAL A 291 15.91 -18.31 -16.17
CA VAL A 291 16.76 -19.50 -16.17
C VAL A 291 16.55 -20.31 -17.46
N VAL A 292 15.33 -20.29 -17.98
CA VAL A 292 14.94 -20.95 -19.22
C VAL A 292 14.29 -19.92 -20.13
N LYS A 293 14.69 -19.92 -21.39
CA LYS A 293 14.15 -19.04 -22.42
C LYS A 293 13.75 -19.82 -23.65
N THR A 294 12.70 -19.38 -24.33
CA THR A 294 12.25 -19.99 -25.58
C THR A 294 13.09 -19.49 -26.74
N TYR A 295 13.66 -20.41 -27.50
CA TYR A 295 14.33 -20.16 -28.78
C TYR A 295 13.64 -20.93 -29.90
N TYR A 296 13.88 -20.52 -31.14
CA TYR A 296 13.35 -21.14 -32.35
C TYR A 296 14.50 -21.66 -33.21
N ALA A 297 14.27 -22.77 -33.90
CA ALA A 297 15.28 -23.38 -34.76
C ALA A 297 15.18 -22.86 -36.21
N PRO A 298 16.05 -21.92 -36.67
CA PRO A 298 16.03 -21.37 -38.04
C PRO A 298 16.30 -22.41 -39.12
N ASN A 299 16.79 -23.60 -38.76
CA ASN A 299 16.91 -24.79 -39.60
C ASN A 299 16.66 -26.02 -38.73
N ALA A 300 16.35 -27.17 -39.33
CA ALA A 300 16.26 -28.41 -38.59
C ALA A 300 17.62 -28.72 -37.92
N VAL A 301 17.61 -28.97 -36.61
CA VAL A 301 18.83 -29.16 -35.81
C VAL A 301 18.69 -30.36 -34.88
N ASN A 302 19.73 -31.18 -34.82
CA ASN A 302 19.75 -32.37 -33.98
C ASN A 302 20.00 -32.00 -32.52
N LEU A 303 19.09 -32.43 -31.65
CA LEU A 303 19.27 -32.43 -30.20
C LEU A 303 20.15 -33.63 -29.82
N ARG A 304 21.32 -33.37 -29.22
CA ARG A 304 22.34 -34.39 -28.98
C ARG A 304 22.43 -34.81 -27.52
N SER A 305 22.84 -36.05 -27.25
CA SER A 305 22.87 -36.58 -25.88
C SER A 305 23.94 -35.94 -25.01
N THR A 306 25.06 -35.48 -25.60
CA THR A 306 26.09 -34.67 -24.92
C THR A 306 26.47 -33.45 -25.76
N ALA A 307 27.22 -32.51 -25.18
CA ALA A 307 27.74 -31.31 -25.84
C ALA A 307 28.85 -31.63 -26.86
N SER A 308 28.53 -32.46 -27.85
CA SER A 308 29.47 -32.96 -28.85
C SER A 308 28.74 -33.38 -30.13
N TRP A 309 29.32 -33.02 -31.27
CA TRP A 309 28.85 -33.40 -32.60
C TRP A 309 28.85 -34.91 -32.86
N ASN A 310 29.66 -35.68 -32.12
CA ASN A 310 29.80 -37.12 -32.31
C ASN A 310 28.88 -37.94 -31.40
N SER A 311 28.10 -37.27 -30.53
CA SER A 311 27.18 -37.96 -29.63
C SER A 311 25.88 -38.34 -30.31
N THR A 312 25.18 -39.31 -29.71
CA THR A 312 23.90 -39.84 -30.18
C THR A 312 22.87 -38.72 -30.34
N VAL A 313 22.12 -38.76 -31.45
CA VAL A 313 20.99 -37.86 -31.66
C VAL A 313 19.80 -38.36 -30.83
N VAL A 314 19.31 -37.53 -29.92
CA VAL A 314 18.15 -37.80 -29.06
C VAL A 314 16.85 -37.60 -29.84
N THR A 315 16.79 -36.52 -30.62
CA THR A 315 15.71 -36.16 -31.55
C THR A 315 16.18 -35.00 -32.44
N THR A 316 15.35 -34.57 -33.38
CA THR A 316 15.57 -33.36 -34.18
C THR A 316 14.54 -32.30 -33.82
N VAL A 317 14.97 -31.06 -33.60
CA VAL A 317 14.10 -29.89 -33.52
C VAL A 317 13.86 -29.43 -34.96
N PRO A 318 12.63 -29.52 -35.50
CA PRO A 318 12.38 -29.13 -36.88
C PRO A 318 12.52 -27.61 -37.07
N LEU A 319 12.73 -27.21 -38.32
CA LEU A 319 12.67 -25.80 -38.74
C LEU A 319 11.43 -25.11 -38.16
N GLY A 320 11.60 -23.96 -37.51
CA GLY A 320 10.50 -23.13 -37.00
C GLY A 320 9.96 -23.52 -35.63
N TYR A 321 10.32 -24.69 -35.12
CA TYR A 321 9.81 -25.14 -33.84
C TYR A 321 10.52 -24.42 -32.69
N ALA A 322 9.74 -24.14 -31.65
CA ALA A 322 10.23 -23.61 -30.39
C ALA A 322 10.87 -24.73 -29.56
N ALA A 323 11.96 -24.42 -28.89
CA ALA A 323 12.60 -25.25 -27.90
C ALA A 323 12.96 -24.42 -26.65
N GLN A 324 12.90 -25.06 -25.48
CA GLN A 324 13.24 -24.42 -24.21
C GLN A 324 14.74 -24.56 -23.96
N VAL A 325 15.46 -23.44 -23.91
CA VAL A 325 16.91 -23.39 -23.68
C VAL A 325 17.15 -23.00 -22.23
N ASP A 326 17.87 -23.85 -21.49
CA ASP A 326 18.37 -23.50 -20.17
C ASP A 326 19.62 -22.63 -20.32
N ILE A 327 19.45 -21.31 -20.15
CA ILE A 327 20.50 -20.32 -20.43
C ILE A 327 21.61 -20.31 -19.36
N GLN A 328 21.42 -21.05 -18.26
CA GLN A 328 22.43 -21.23 -17.22
C GLN A 328 23.21 -22.54 -17.35
N SER A 329 22.71 -23.52 -18.13
CA SER A 329 23.38 -24.82 -18.32
C SER A 329 24.05 -24.90 -19.69
N HIS A 330 25.35 -24.56 -19.75
CA HIS A 330 26.11 -24.59 -21.00
C HIS A 330 27.53 -25.19 -20.86
N GLN A 331 28.08 -25.68 -21.97
CA GLN A 331 29.46 -26.17 -22.12
C GLN A 331 30.05 -25.55 -23.39
N GLY A 332 30.82 -24.48 -23.24
CA GLY A 332 31.16 -23.62 -24.37
C GLY A 332 29.89 -23.08 -25.02
N ASP A 333 29.77 -23.23 -26.34
CA ASP A 333 28.60 -22.77 -27.11
C ASP A 333 27.40 -23.74 -27.05
N TRP A 334 27.55 -24.92 -26.43
CA TRP A 334 26.48 -25.90 -26.30
C TRP A 334 25.61 -25.60 -25.09
N TYR A 335 24.31 -25.44 -25.32
CA TYR A 335 23.34 -25.23 -24.26
C TYR A 335 22.45 -26.44 -24.09
N LYS A 336 22.00 -26.66 -22.86
CA LYS A 336 21.03 -27.71 -22.56
C LYS A 336 19.65 -27.25 -23.06
N VAL A 337 19.05 -28.05 -23.95
CA VAL A 337 17.78 -27.73 -24.62
C VAL A 337 16.78 -28.84 -24.35
N THR A 338 15.54 -28.45 -24.08
CA THR A 338 14.40 -29.37 -23.93
C THR A 338 13.40 -29.14 -25.05
N PHE A 339 13.07 -30.22 -25.77
CA PHE A 339 12.10 -30.23 -26.85
C PHE A 339 11.21 -31.46 -26.72
N GLN A 340 9.89 -31.26 -26.68
CA GLN A 340 8.88 -32.33 -26.52
C GLN A 340 9.19 -33.31 -25.37
N GLY A 341 9.62 -32.77 -24.22
CA GLY A 341 9.96 -33.56 -23.03
C GLY A 341 11.31 -34.28 -23.08
N LYS A 342 12.04 -34.24 -24.21
CA LYS A 342 13.39 -34.78 -24.32
C LYS A 342 14.42 -33.67 -24.10
N THR A 343 15.47 -33.98 -23.34
CA THR A 343 16.55 -33.04 -23.06
C THR A 343 17.85 -33.50 -23.72
N GLY A 344 18.61 -32.55 -24.27
CA GLY A 344 19.92 -32.78 -24.84
C GLY A 344 20.65 -31.45 -25.05
N TRP A 345 21.57 -31.40 -26.01
CA TRP A 345 22.47 -30.29 -26.24
C TRP A 345 22.39 -29.82 -27.70
N ILE A 346 22.33 -28.50 -27.89
CA ILE A 346 22.40 -27.83 -29.21
C ILE A 346 23.33 -26.61 -29.05
N PRO A 347 24.21 -26.31 -30.03
CA PRO A 347 24.99 -25.08 -29.98
C PRO A 347 24.08 -23.87 -30.22
N ILE A 348 24.21 -22.83 -29.40
CA ILE A 348 23.25 -21.72 -29.37
C ILE A 348 23.15 -20.96 -30.70
N GLN A 349 24.22 -20.93 -31.50
CA GLN A 349 24.25 -20.31 -32.83
C GLN A 349 23.27 -20.95 -33.84
N TYR A 350 22.78 -22.17 -33.57
CA TYR A 350 21.77 -22.85 -34.39
C TYR A 350 20.33 -22.57 -33.90
N LEU A 351 20.17 -21.65 -32.96
CA LEU A 351 18.90 -21.24 -32.38
C LEU A 351 18.83 -19.71 -32.36
N THR A 352 17.62 -19.17 -32.37
CA THR A 352 17.39 -17.72 -32.30
C THR A 352 16.24 -17.39 -31.36
N VAL A 353 16.30 -16.25 -30.67
CA VAL A 353 15.19 -15.73 -29.86
C VAL A 353 14.07 -15.14 -30.72
N GLU A 354 14.36 -14.82 -31.98
CA GLU A 354 13.38 -14.23 -32.89
C GLU A 354 12.47 -15.30 -33.44
N ARG A 355 11.16 -15.14 -33.20
CA ARG A 355 10.16 -15.94 -33.90
C ARG A 355 10.12 -15.48 -35.35
N PHE A 356 10.54 -16.34 -36.26
CA PHE A 356 10.62 -16.03 -37.70
C PHE A 356 9.45 -16.59 -38.52
N PHE A 357 8.47 -17.26 -37.89
CA PHE A 357 7.22 -17.66 -38.52
C PHE A 357 5.99 -17.07 -37.81
N ASP A 358 5.10 -16.47 -38.58
CA ASP A 358 3.72 -16.15 -38.20
C ASP A 358 2.79 -17.31 -38.55
N SER A 359 1.64 -17.38 -37.88
CA SER A 359 0.66 -18.45 -38.10
C SER A 359 -0.50 -17.90 -38.92
N TYR A 360 -0.81 -18.58 -40.02
CA TYR A 360 -1.93 -18.26 -40.89
C TYR A 360 -2.83 -19.48 -41.07
N LYS A 361 -4.06 -19.27 -41.50
CA LYS A 361 -4.94 -20.33 -42.01
C LYS A 361 -5.06 -20.23 -43.53
N ALA A 362 -5.04 -21.39 -44.19
CA ALA A 362 -5.40 -21.46 -45.60
C ALA A 362 -6.92 -21.22 -45.77
N ASP A 363 -7.28 -20.23 -46.59
CA ASP A 363 -8.70 -19.86 -46.80
C ASP A 363 -9.47 -20.91 -47.61
N ASP A 364 -8.75 -21.70 -48.41
CA ASP A 364 -9.27 -22.82 -49.18
C ASP A 364 -8.21 -23.93 -49.33
N ILE A 365 -8.55 -25.00 -50.05
CA ILE A 365 -7.58 -25.99 -50.50
C ILE A 365 -6.63 -25.32 -51.50
N ILE A 366 -5.35 -25.18 -51.15
CA ILE A 366 -4.38 -24.41 -51.94
C ILE A 366 -3.08 -25.18 -52.15
N ASN A 367 -2.62 -25.19 -53.39
CA ASN A 367 -1.30 -25.71 -53.75
C ASN A 367 -0.23 -24.65 -53.48
N PHE A 368 0.85 -25.06 -52.82
CA PHE A 368 2.03 -24.24 -52.62
C PHE A 368 3.18 -24.67 -53.51
N ARG A 369 4.00 -23.68 -53.88
CA ARG A 369 4.84 -23.70 -55.07
C ARG A 369 6.33 -23.69 -54.72
N ALA A 370 7.18 -24.24 -55.58
CA ALA A 370 8.64 -24.23 -55.42
C ALA A 370 9.23 -22.81 -55.51
N GLU A 371 8.59 -21.90 -56.25
CA GLU A 371 9.01 -20.51 -56.43
C GLU A 371 7.81 -19.54 -56.29
N ARG A 372 8.08 -18.22 -56.23
CA ARG A 372 7.06 -17.15 -56.07
C ARG A 372 6.31 -16.85 -57.38
N ARG A 373 5.79 -17.88 -58.05
CA ARG A 373 5.06 -17.77 -59.31
C ARG A 373 4.17 -18.98 -59.57
N TRP A 374 3.11 -18.77 -60.35
CA TRP A 374 2.07 -19.78 -60.58
C TRP A 374 2.48 -20.91 -61.52
N ASP A 375 3.49 -20.70 -62.35
CA ASP A 375 4.01 -21.67 -63.33
C ASP A 375 5.08 -22.61 -62.74
N SER A 376 5.56 -22.36 -61.51
CA SER A 376 6.53 -23.28 -60.89
C SER A 376 5.88 -24.54 -60.35
N ASP A 377 6.71 -25.56 -60.10
CA ASP A 377 6.28 -26.84 -59.55
C ASP A 377 5.46 -26.69 -58.26
N VAL A 378 4.43 -27.54 -58.13
CA VAL A 378 3.68 -27.69 -56.88
C VAL A 378 4.50 -28.60 -55.96
N VAL A 379 4.86 -28.09 -54.79
CA VAL A 379 5.63 -28.83 -53.78
C VAL A 379 4.74 -29.37 -52.65
N GLY A 380 3.48 -28.98 -52.61
CA GLY A 380 2.46 -29.59 -51.75
C GLY A 380 1.12 -28.87 -51.78
N THR A 381 0.17 -29.35 -50.97
CA THR A 381 -1.20 -28.82 -50.87
C THR A 381 -1.59 -28.63 -49.41
N CYS A 382 -2.11 -27.44 -49.06
CA CYS A 382 -2.73 -27.15 -47.77
C CYS A 382 -4.23 -27.41 -47.86
N ALA A 383 -4.81 -28.09 -46.87
CA ALA A 383 -6.26 -28.22 -46.76
C ALA A 383 -6.89 -26.89 -46.29
N LYS A 384 -8.15 -26.65 -46.66
CA LYS A 384 -8.92 -25.50 -46.16
C LYS A 384 -8.94 -25.46 -44.63
N GLY A 385 -8.61 -24.31 -44.06
CA GLY A 385 -8.51 -24.07 -42.62
C GLY A 385 -7.25 -24.63 -41.96
N ALA A 386 -6.34 -25.25 -42.70
CA ALA A 386 -5.09 -25.76 -42.14
C ALA A 386 -4.19 -24.61 -41.68
N THR A 387 -3.55 -24.79 -40.53
CA THR A 387 -2.55 -23.83 -40.02
C THR A 387 -1.25 -23.97 -40.82
N VAL A 388 -0.76 -22.84 -41.32
CA VAL A 388 0.46 -22.71 -42.12
C VAL A 388 1.41 -21.74 -41.41
N SER A 389 2.70 -22.09 -41.34
CA SER A 389 3.73 -21.20 -40.81
C SER A 389 4.28 -20.32 -41.93
N VAL A 390 4.06 -19.01 -41.86
CA VAL A 390 4.51 -18.02 -42.84
C VAL A 390 5.78 -17.33 -42.34
N VAL A 391 6.86 -17.33 -43.13
CA VAL A 391 8.11 -16.66 -42.73
C VAL A 391 7.88 -15.16 -42.63
N LYS A 392 8.25 -14.55 -41.49
CA LYS A 392 8.17 -13.10 -41.29
C LYS A 392 8.93 -12.35 -42.37
N ASN A 393 8.37 -11.23 -42.81
CA ASN A 393 8.97 -10.35 -43.82
C ASN A 393 9.29 -11.04 -45.16
N SER A 394 8.67 -12.18 -45.47
CA SER A 394 8.93 -12.93 -46.70
C SER A 394 8.04 -12.53 -47.89
N ASN A 395 7.09 -11.63 -47.67
CA ASN A 395 6.17 -11.14 -48.68
C ASN A 395 6.92 -10.33 -49.74
N ILE A 396 7.09 -10.93 -50.91
CA ILE A 396 7.68 -10.30 -52.08
C ILE A 396 6.65 -10.42 -53.20
N ASN A 397 6.16 -9.28 -53.68
CA ASN A 397 5.16 -9.21 -54.75
C ASN A 397 3.89 -10.04 -54.45
N GLY A 398 3.44 -10.04 -53.20
CA GLY A 398 2.24 -10.76 -52.78
C GLY A 398 2.45 -12.25 -52.50
N TRP A 399 3.67 -12.78 -52.68
CA TRP A 399 4.01 -14.16 -52.35
C TRP A 399 4.79 -14.22 -51.06
N VAL A 400 4.27 -15.01 -50.12
CA VAL A 400 4.95 -15.31 -48.86
C VAL A 400 5.58 -16.69 -48.91
N GLU A 401 6.68 -16.82 -48.19
CA GLU A 401 7.32 -18.10 -47.98
C GLU A 401 6.65 -18.81 -46.81
N ILE A 402 6.36 -20.09 -46.99
CA ILE A 402 5.64 -20.90 -46.02
C ILE A 402 6.39 -22.18 -45.70
N MET A 403 6.06 -22.75 -44.55
CA MET A 403 6.38 -24.11 -44.17
C MET A 403 5.11 -24.83 -43.73
N TYR A 404 4.82 -25.96 -44.39
CA TYR A 404 3.65 -26.77 -44.13
C TYR A 404 4.05 -28.26 -44.13
N GLN A 405 3.76 -28.96 -43.02
CA GLN A 405 4.09 -30.38 -42.83
C GLN A 405 5.56 -30.74 -43.13
N GLY A 406 6.49 -29.84 -42.86
CA GLY A 406 7.93 -30.05 -43.10
C GLY A 406 8.40 -29.72 -44.52
N THR A 407 7.49 -29.31 -45.42
CA THR A 407 7.84 -28.85 -46.77
C THR A 407 7.83 -27.33 -46.83
N ARG A 408 8.89 -26.76 -47.42
CA ARG A 408 9.03 -25.32 -47.69
C ARG A 408 8.48 -25.00 -49.08
N GLY A 409 7.80 -23.88 -49.24
CA GLY A 409 7.38 -23.37 -50.54
C GLY A 409 6.76 -21.98 -50.44
N TYR A 410 6.04 -21.57 -51.47
CA TYR A 410 5.48 -20.23 -51.59
C TYR A 410 3.97 -20.28 -51.88
N ILE A 411 3.23 -19.39 -51.22
CA ILE A 411 1.79 -19.16 -51.42
C ILE A 411 1.53 -17.66 -51.58
N PRO A 412 0.59 -17.22 -52.44
CA PRO A 412 0.15 -15.84 -52.45
C PRO A 412 -0.60 -15.52 -51.16
N VAL A 413 -0.16 -14.48 -50.44
CA VAL A 413 -0.64 -14.14 -49.10
C VAL A 413 -2.15 -13.88 -49.04
N GLN A 414 -2.77 -13.47 -50.15
CA GLN A 414 -4.21 -13.23 -50.25
C GLN A 414 -5.09 -14.48 -50.03
N TYR A 415 -4.51 -15.68 -50.02
CA TYR A 415 -5.21 -16.94 -49.73
C TYR A 415 -4.96 -17.44 -48.31
N LEU A 416 -4.32 -16.60 -47.50
CA LEU A 416 -3.97 -16.88 -46.13
C LEU A 416 -4.55 -15.79 -45.23
N THR A 417 -5.23 -16.19 -44.16
CA THR A 417 -5.69 -15.28 -43.11
C THR A 417 -4.83 -15.45 -41.87
N GLU A 418 -4.25 -14.36 -41.35
CA GLU A 418 -3.47 -14.34 -40.11
C GLU A 418 -4.35 -14.72 -38.90
N ILE A 419 -3.81 -15.50 -37.95
CA ILE A 419 -4.57 -16.03 -36.79
C ILE A 419 -3.92 -15.78 -35.43
#